data_AF-A0A6M3JR04-F1
#
_entry.id   AF-A0A6M3JR04-F1
#
_cell.length_a   1.000
_cell.length_b   1.000
_cell.length_c   1.000
_cell.angle_alpha   90.00
_cell.angle_beta   90.00
_cell.angle_gamma   90.00
#
_symmetry.space_group_name_H-M   'P 1'
#
loop_
_entity.id
_entity.type
_entity.pdbx_description
1 polymer ?
#
loop_
_entity_poly.entity_id
_entity_poly.type
_entity_poly.pdbx_seq_one_letter_code
_entity_poly.pdbx_strand_id
1 'polypeptide(L)'
;MRQITVKYDGECKRCGADLETGNQAMYEKSMGCFCIGCEPTETEEIREFRLAKAEKRAARYEGWAEKREHRANAALNSHPEIRHDWAFITQPGRIPFRDRMNKADEKAFESLKVADNMRYKAKSLRCVRVAGDAERKREAYREKIDTLISKGSMVHDACFGAGEVVGVYKKSYRIRFSSGYTCARDKSYVCPLDMSK
;
A
#
# COMPACT_ATOMS: atom_id res chain seq x y z
N MET A 1 12.60 9.79 15.35
CA MET A 1 13.93 9.15 15.40
C MET A 1 14.35 8.93 16.84
N ARG A 2 15.26 7.99 17.10
CA ARG A 2 15.83 7.78 18.44
C ARG A 2 17.35 7.82 18.38
N GLN A 3 17.97 8.41 19.40
CA GLN A 3 19.41 8.36 19.56
C GLN A 3 19.81 6.96 20.05
N ILE A 4 20.85 6.39 19.45
CA ILE A 4 21.41 5.09 19.82
C ILE A 4 22.93 5.17 19.89
N THR A 5 23.54 4.29 20.67
CA THR A 5 24.96 3.98 20.55
C THR A 5 25.14 2.88 19.51
N VAL A 6 26.00 3.13 18.52
CA VAL A 6 26.29 2.20 17.44
C VAL A 6 27.02 0.98 17.99
N LYS A 7 26.47 -0.22 17.72
CA LYS A 7 27.04 -1.50 18.19
C LYS A 7 27.94 -2.19 17.17
N TYR A 8 27.82 -1.80 15.90
CA TYR A 8 28.52 -2.39 14.77
C TYR A 8 28.87 -1.29 13.80
N ASP A 9 30.04 -1.38 13.19
CA ASP A 9 30.48 -0.42 12.21
C ASP A 9 29.49 -0.36 11.04
N GLY A 10 29.23 0.85 10.57
CA GLY A 10 28.32 1.10 9.46
C GLY A 10 28.51 2.49 8.91
N GLU A 11 27.60 2.91 8.04
CA GLU A 11 27.72 4.19 7.34
C GLU A 11 26.48 5.04 7.56
N CYS A 12 26.67 6.35 7.69
CA CYS A 12 25.59 7.32 7.68
C CYS A 12 24.87 7.32 6.33
N LYS A 13 23.54 7.17 6.35
CA LYS A 13 22.74 7.11 5.12
C LYS A 13 22.63 8.43 4.35
N ARG A 14 23.01 9.57 4.93
CA ARG A 14 22.99 10.87 4.27
C ARG A 14 24.36 11.28 3.73
N CYS A 15 25.38 11.32 4.59
CA CYS A 15 26.72 11.81 4.23
C CYS A 15 27.73 10.71 3.88
N GLY A 16 27.41 9.43 4.12
CA GLY A 16 28.33 8.32 3.86
C GLY A 16 29.51 8.22 4.84
N ALA A 17 29.55 9.04 5.89
CA ALA A 17 30.59 8.94 6.91
C ALA A 17 30.50 7.63 7.68
N ASP A 18 31.65 7.06 8.01
CA ASP A 18 31.76 5.84 8.81
C ASP A 18 31.32 6.11 10.26
N LEU A 19 30.45 5.25 10.75
CA LEU A 19 29.92 5.22 12.11
C LEU A 19 30.60 4.07 12.84
N GLU A 20 31.69 4.39 13.54
CA GLU A 20 32.42 3.42 14.36
C GLU A 20 31.60 2.97 15.58
N THR A 21 31.90 1.76 16.05
CA THR A 21 31.34 1.19 17.26
C THR A 21 31.58 2.09 18.48
N GLY A 22 30.52 2.40 19.24
CA GLY A 22 30.58 3.30 20.40
C GLY A 22 30.15 4.74 20.12
N ASN A 23 30.09 5.16 18.84
CA ASN A 23 29.60 6.49 18.49
C ASN A 23 28.09 6.63 18.69
N GLN A 24 27.64 7.86 18.94
CA GLN A 24 26.23 8.18 18.99
C GLN A 24 25.69 8.44 17.58
N ALA A 25 24.55 7.83 17.25
CA ALA A 25 23.89 7.97 15.96
C ALA A 25 22.38 8.12 16.12
N MET A 26 21.75 8.76 15.15
CA MET A 26 20.30 8.83 15.02
C MET A 26 19.78 7.65 14.23
N TYR A 27 18.85 6.90 14.79
CA TYR A 27 18.29 5.70 14.16
C TYR A 27 16.80 5.78 13.91
N GLU A 28 16.42 5.31 12.73
CA GLU A 28 15.05 4.94 12.41
C GLU A 28 14.99 3.59 11.70
N LYS A 29 14.09 2.72 12.16
CA LYS A 29 13.90 1.37 11.59
C LYS A 29 13.68 1.38 10.07
N SER A 30 12.93 2.36 9.57
CA SER A 30 12.58 2.52 8.16
C SER A 30 13.61 3.27 7.31
N MET A 31 14.62 3.91 7.89
CA MET A 31 15.59 4.72 7.14
C MET A 31 17.04 4.26 7.36
N GLY A 32 17.41 3.85 8.58
CA GLY A 32 18.76 3.40 8.92
C GLY A 32 19.37 4.23 10.04
N CYS A 33 20.71 4.27 10.05
CA CYS A 33 21.50 5.07 10.97
C CYS A 33 21.99 6.34 10.26
N PHE A 34 22.05 7.44 11.00
CA PHE A 34 22.54 8.74 10.59
C PHE A 34 23.51 9.28 11.66
N CYS A 35 24.50 10.07 11.24
CA CYS A 35 25.26 10.91 12.18
C CYS A 35 24.32 11.90 12.87
N ILE A 36 24.68 12.35 14.07
CA ILE A 36 23.99 13.46 14.74
C ILE A 36 24.10 14.71 13.86
N GLY A 37 22.98 15.38 13.59
CA GLY A 37 22.86 16.55 12.71
C GLY A 37 22.66 16.20 11.24
N CYS A 38 22.81 14.94 10.83
CA CYS A 38 22.54 14.47 9.47
C CYS A 38 21.13 13.89 9.32
N GLU A 39 20.33 13.87 10.38
CA GLU A 39 18.97 13.34 10.33
C GLU A 39 18.06 14.15 9.39
N PRO A 40 17.21 13.49 8.59
CA PRO A 40 16.21 14.18 7.78
C PRO A 40 15.08 14.67 8.69
N THR A 41 14.90 15.99 8.77
CA THR A 41 13.83 16.63 9.54
C THR A 41 12.60 16.90 8.68
N GLU A 42 12.81 17.20 7.39
CA GLU A 42 11.75 17.53 6.46
C GLU A 42 10.92 16.32 6.04
N THR A 43 9.60 16.51 5.95
CA THR A 43 8.65 15.41 5.68
C THR A 43 8.86 14.74 4.33
N GLU A 44 9.23 15.51 3.31
CA GLU A 44 9.48 15.00 1.96
C GLU A 44 10.84 14.27 1.88
N GLU A 45 11.89 14.78 2.55
CA GLU A 45 13.17 14.05 2.67
C GLU A 45 12.97 12.69 3.36
N ILE A 46 12.19 12.65 4.46
CA ILE A 46 11.84 11.40 5.15
C ILE A 46 11.12 10.44 4.20
N ARG A 47 10.24 10.95 3.31
CA ARG A 47 9.54 10.13 2.33
C ARG A 47 10.50 9.49 1.34
N GLU A 48 11.45 10.27 0.81
CA GLU A 48 12.44 9.80 -0.15
C GLU A 48 13.33 8.69 0.42
N PHE A 49 13.87 8.88 1.63
CA PHE A 49 14.70 7.86 2.30
C PHE A 49 13.93 6.55 2.53
N ARG A 50 12.67 6.66 2.97
CA ARG A 50 11.80 5.49 3.16
C ARG A 50 11.45 4.81 1.84
N LEU A 51 11.20 5.59 0.77
CA LEU A 51 10.89 5.08 -0.56
C LEU A 51 12.08 4.34 -1.16
N ALA A 52 13.28 4.92 -1.12
CA ALA A 52 14.50 4.28 -1.63
C ALA A 52 14.78 2.93 -0.95
N LYS A 53 14.57 2.84 0.38
CA LYS A 53 14.69 1.57 1.10
C LYS A 53 13.59 0.57 0.70
N ALA A 54 12.36 1.06 0.54
CA ALA A 54 11.23 0.24 0.11
C ALA A 54 11.42 -0.31 -1.31
N GLU A 55 11.93 0.49 -2.24
CA GLU A 55 12.22 0.10 -3.62
C GLU A 55 13.28 -0.98 -3.71
N LYS A 56 14.41 -0.84 -2.98
CA LYS A 56 15.43 -1.90 -2.90
C LYS A 56 14.85 -3.21 -2.39
N ARG A 57 13.88 -3.15 -1.47
CA ARG A 57 13.20 -4.35 -0.97
C ARG A 57 12.19 -4.88 -1.99
N ALA A 58 11.41 -4.00 -2.64
CA ALA A 58 10.42 -4.35 -3.65
C ALA A 58 11.09 -5.03 -4.86
N ALA A 59 12.20 -4.49 -5.37
CA ALA A 59 12.97 -5.07 -6.47
C ALA A 59 13.44 -6.51 -6.17
N ARG A 60 13.81 -6.81 -4.92
CA ARG A 60 14.14 -8.20 -4.52
C ARG A 60 12.93 -9.13 -4.59
N TYR A 61 11.76 -8.67 -4.14
CA TYR A 61 10.52 -9.46 -4.25
C TYR A 61 10.10 -9.67 -5.71
N GLU A 62 10.26 -8.66 -6.56
CA GLU A 62 9.98 -8.76 -8.00
C GLU A 62 10.91 -9.77 -8.66
N GLY A 63 12.23 -9.68 -8.43
CA GLY A 63 13.18 -10.65 -8.96
C GLY A 63 12.96 -12.09 -8.42
N TRP A 64 12.45 -12.26 -7.20
CA TRP A 64 12.04 -13.57 -6.70
C TRP A 64 10.75 -14.07 -7.35
N ALA A 65 9.78 -13.20 -7.58
CA ALA A 65 8.53 -13.51 -8.25
C ALA A 65 8.78 -13.98 -9.69
N GLU A 66 9.58 -13.23 -10.44
CA GLU A 66 9.95 -13.54 -11.83
C GLU A 66 10.65 -14.90 -11.94
N LYS A 67 11.66 -15.16 -11.11
CA LYS A 67 12.37 -16.45 -11.10
C LYS A 67 11.43 -17.61 -10.78
N ARG A 68 10.45 -17.40 -9.89
CA ARG A 68 9.49 -18.42 -9.50
C ARG A 68 8.46 -18.68 -10.58
N GLU A 69 7.92 -17.62 -11.18
CA GLU A 69 7.00 -17.69 -12.32
C GLU A 69 7.66 -18.36 -13.53
N HIS A 70 8.88 -17.98 -13.87
CA HIS A 70 9.64 -18.62 -14.95
C HIS A 70 9.76 -20.15 -14.74
N ARG A 71 10.12 -20.59 -13.52
CA ARG A 71 10.21 -22.02 -13.20
C ARG A 71 8.86 -22.73 -13.23
N ALA A 72 7.80 -22.08 -12.74
CA ALA A 72 6.45 -22.64 -12.76
C ALA A 72 5.91 -22.78 -14.20
N ASN A 73 6.10 -21.75 -15.03
CA ASN A 73 5.71 -21.79 -16.44
C ASN A 73 6.52 -22.82 -17.22
N ALA A 74 7.81 -22.99 -16.94
CA ALA A 74 8.61 -24.05 -17.56
C ALA A 74 8.07 -25.45 -17.21
N ALA A 75 7.58 -25.65 -15.97
CA ALA A 75 6.95 -26.91 -15.58
C ALA A 75 5.59 -27.12 -16.26
N LEU A 76 4.73 -26.10 -16.31
CA LEU A 76 3.41 -26.18 -16.97
C LEU A 76 3.51 -26.38 -18.48
N ASN A 77 4.60 -25.92 -19.10
CA ASN A 77 4.87 -26.10 -20.53
C ASN A 77 5.81 -27.29 -20.83
N SER A 78 6.11 -28.14 -19.83
CA SER A 78 6.88 -29.36 -20.06
C SER A 78 6.08 -30.35 -20.92
N HIS A 79 6.68 -31.10 -21.83
CA HIS A 79 5.94 -32.09 -22.64
C HIS A 79 4.72 -31.52 -23.39
N PRO A 80 4.89 -30.47 -24.22
CA PRO A 80 3.79 -29.85 -24.97
C PRO A 80 2.99 -30.85 -25.83
N GLU A 81 3.65 -31.90 -26.32
CA GLU A 81 3.06 -32.97 -27.12
C GLU A 81 1.96 -33.77 -26.39
N ILE A 82 2.12 -33.97 -25.07
CA ILE A 82 1.18 -34.78 -24.25
C ILE A 82 0.22 -33.88 -23.47
N ARG A 83 0.63 -32.67 -23.10
CA ARG A 83 -0.19 -31.74 -22.31
C ARG A 83 -1.38 -31.15 -23.05
N HIS A 84 -1.38 -31.19 -24.38
CA HIS A 84 -2.50 -30.78 -25.21
C HIS A 84 -3.26 -31.97 -25.82
N ASP A 85 -2.83 -33.20 -25.53
CA ASP A 85 -3.52 -34.40 -25.99
C ASP A 85 -4.70 -34.72 -25.06
N TRP A 86 -5.90 -34.37 -25.54
CA TRP A 86 -7.15 -34.67 -24.85
C TRP A 86 -7.34 -36.17 -24.63
N ALA A 87 -6.91 -37.03 -25.56
CA ALA A 87 -7.06 -38.47 -25.41
C ALA A 87 -6.23 -38.95 -24.21
N PHE A 88 -5.00 -38.48 -24.06
CA PHE A 88 -4.16 -38.78 -22.89
C PHE A 88 -4.75 -38.25 -21.58
N ILE A 89 -5.27 -37.02 -21.58
CA ILE A 89 -5.83 -36.37 -20.39
C ILE A 89 -7.10 -37.08 -19.90
N THR A 90 -8.00 -37.45 -20.81
CA THR A 90 -9.33 -38.00 -20.45
C THR A 90 -9.37 -39.53 -20.43
N GLN A 91 -8.29 -40.22 -20.79
CA GLN A 91 -8.24 -41.68 -20.78
C GLN A 91 -8.64 -42.27 -19.41
N PRO A 92 -9.59 -43.22 -19.36
CA PRO A 92 -10.00 -43.85 -18.12
C PRO A 92 -8.87 -44.73 -17.55
N GLY A 93 -8.86 -44.90 -16.24
CA GLY A 93 -7.83 -45.68 -15.52
C GLY A 93 -6.68 -44.83 -15.00
N ARG A 94 -5.80 -45.46 -14.21
CA ARG A 94 -4.68 -44.78 -13.56
C ARG A 94 -3.44 -44.83 -14.44
N ILE A 95 -2.94 -43.66 -14.85
CA ILE A 95 -1.70 -43.52 -15.63
C ILE A 95 -0.66 -42.83 -14.73
N PRO A 96 0.39 -43.55 -14.24
CA PRO A 96 1.36 -42.99 -13.30
C PRO A 96 2.11 -41.74 -13.81
N PHE A 97 2.26 -41.60 -15.12
CA PHE A 97 2.83 -40.38 -15.71
C PHE A 97 1.89 -39.17 -15.54
N ARG A 98 0.58 -39.35 -15.81
CA ARG A 98 -0.43 -38.31 -15.60
C ARG A 98 -0.53 -37.90 -14.13
N ASP A 99 -0.49 -38.85 -13.20
CA ASP A 99 -0.49 -38.55 -11.76
C ASP A 99 0.72 -37.67 -11.37
N ARG A 100 1.91 -37.97 -11.90
CA ARG A 100 3.12 -37.17 -11.67
C ARG A 100 3.01 -35.78 -12.30
N MET A 101 2.45 -35.69 -13.50
CA MET A 101 2.21 -34.45 -14.23
C MET A 101 1.24 -33.54 -13.46
N ASN A 102 0.07 -34.05 -13.08
CA ASN A 102 -0.94 -33.30 -12.31
C ASN A 102 -0.36 -32.78 -10.99
N LYS A 103 0.42 -33.60 -10.27
CA LYS A 103 1.09 -33.18 -9.04
C LYS A 103 2.17 -32.11 -9.28
N ALA A 104 2.85 -32.15 -10.42
CA ALA A 104 3.78 -31.10 -10.82
C ALA A 104 3.03 -29.79 -11.13
N ASP A 105 1.86 -29.88 -11.75
CA ASP A 105 1.02 -28.74 -12.10
C ASP A 105 0.42 -28.07 -10.88
N GLU A 106 -0.10 -28.83 -9.93
CA GLU A 106 -0.54 -28.33 -8.63
C GLU A 106 0.55 -27.48 -7.97
N LYS A 107 1.79 -28.01 -7.90
CA LYS A 107 2.94 -27.29 -7.37
C LYS A 107 3.31 -26.05 -8.17
N ALA A 108 3.14 -26.08 -9.49
CA ALA A 108 3.40 -24.95 -10.36
C ALA A 108 2.36 -23.85 -10.14
N PHE A 109 1.07 -24.18 -10.07
CA PHE A 109 0.00 -23.23 -9.75
C PHE A 109 0.16 -22.61 -8.35
N GLU A 110 0.51 -23.40 -7.34
CA GLU A 110 0.88 -22.87 -6.03
C GLU A 110 2.06 -21.90 -6.11
N SER A 111 3.04 -22.21 -6.96
CA SER A 111 4.20 -21.35 -7.16
C SER A 111 3.86 -20.04 -7.85
N LEU A 112 2.93 -20.03 -8.82
CA LEU A 112 2.39 -18.82 -9.43
C LEU A 112 1.65 -17.96 -8.40
N LYS A 113 0.79 -18.55 -7.58
CA LYS A 113 0.10 -17.84 -6.49
C LYS A 113 1.08 -17.18 -5.52
N VAL A 114 2.18 -17.86 -5.20
CA VAL A 114 3.24 -17.28 -4.36
C VAL A 114 3.95 -16.12 -5.06
N ALA A 115 4.21 -16.22 -6.37
CA ALA A 115 4.81 -15.13 -7.15
C ALA A 115 3.89 -13.88 -7.16
N ASP A 116 2.58 -14.07 -7.30
CA ASP A 116 1.62 -12.96 -7.24
C ASP A 116 1.57 -12.32 -5.86
N ASN A 117 1.63 -13.11 -4.78
CA ASN A 117 1.74 -12.59 -3.42
C ASN A 117 3.03 -11.77 -3.22
N MET A 118 4.14 -12.18 -3.85
CA MET A 118 5.40 -11.41 -3.83
C MET A 118 5.26 -10.08 -4.58
N ARG A 119 4.60 -10.06 -5.75
CA ARG A 119 4.29 -8.83 -6.50
C ARG A 119 3.39 -7.90 -5.71
N TYR A 120 2.33 -8.43 -5.10
CA TYR A 120 1.45 -7.68 -4.22
C TYR A 120 2.23 -7.07 -3.05
N LYS A 121 3.14 -7.86 -2.45
CA LYS A 121 4.01 -7.37 -1.38
C LYS A 121 4.93 -6.25 -1.86
N ALA A 122 5.54 -6.38 -3.05
CA ALA A 122 6.38 -5.35 -3.64
C ALA A 122 5.60 -4.03 -3.85
N LYS A 123 4.39 -4.12 -4.41
CA LYS A 123 3.49 -2.96 -4.56
C LYS A 123 3.15 -2.32 -3.22
N SER A 124 2.82 -3.12 -2.21
CA SER A 124 2.50 -2.63 -0.87
C SER A 124 3.69 -1.95 -0.20
N LEU A 125 4.92 -2.42 -0.42
CA LEU A 125 6.12 -1.80 0.14
C LEU A 125 6.35 -0.37 -0.37
N ARG A 126 6.03 -0.11 -1.65
CA ARG A 126 6.16 1.22 -2.27
C ARG A 126 5.17 2.26 -1.70
N CYS A 127 4.10 1.82 -1.05
CA CYS A 127 3.14 2.70 -0.37
C CYS A 127 3.68 3.20 0.98
N VAL A 128 4.71 4.04 0.94
CA VAL A 128 5.31 4.67 2.11
C VAL A 128 4.34 5.70 2.71
N ARG A 129 4.24 5.71 4.05
CA ARG A 129 3.46 6.69 4.81
C ARG A 129 4.38 7.57 5.63
N VAL A 130 4.07 8.86 5.68
CA VAL A 130 4.72 9.88 6.51
C VAL A 130 3.69 10.56 7.39
N ALA A 131 4.13 11.16 8.50
CA ALA A 131 3.27 11.95 9.36
C ALA A 131 2.64 13.09 8.54
N GLY A 132 1.33 13.34 8.72
CA GLY A 132 0.59 14.37 7.99
C GLY A 132 -0.08 13.88 6.69
N ASP A 133 0.28 12.73 6.13
CA ASP A 133 -0.34 12.22 4.89
C ASP A 133 -1.87 12.04 5.02
N ALA A 134 -2.33 11.57 6.19
CA ALA A 134 -3.75 11.40 6.45
C ALA A 134 -4.50 12.74 6.51
N GLU A 135 -3.90 13.78 7.09
CA GLU A 135 -4.53 15.10 7.14
C GLU A 135 -4.48 15.78 5.77
N ARG A 136 -3.38 15.64 5.01
CA ARG A 136 -3.28 16.10 3.61
C ARG A 136 -4.38 15.47 2.76
N LYS A 137 -4.63 14.17 2.93
CA LYS A 137 -5.73 13.47 2.23
C LYS A 137 -7.11 13.99 2.65
N ARG A 138 -7.32 14.26 3.93
CA ARG A 138 -8.57 14.85 4.43
C ARG A 138 -8.78 16.26 3.89
N GLU A 139 -7.75 17.08 3.85
CA GLU A 139 -7.81 18.45 3.32
C GLU A 139 -8.15 18.45 1.83
N ALA A 140 -7.47 17.63 1.02
CA ALA A 140 -7.82 17.46 -0.39
C ALA A 140 -9.26 16.93 -0.60
N TYR A 141 -9.76 16.10 0.31
CA TYR A 141 -11.17 15.67 0.27
C TYR A 141 -12.13 16.80 0.63
N ARG A 142 -11.80 17.59 1.66
CA ARG A 142 -12.58 18.77 2.07
C ARG A 142 -12.65 19.79 0.94
N GLU A 143 -11.54 20.08 0.27
CA GLU A 143 -11.47 20.99 -0.88
C GLU A 143 -12.34 20.50 -2.04
N LYS A 144 -12.31 19.20 -2.35
CA LYS A 144 -13.18 18.61 -3.38
C LYS A 144 -14.66 18.66 -3.05
N ILE A 145 -15.03 18.63 -1.77
CA ILE A 145 -16.43 18.77 -1.37
C ILE A 145 -16.83 20.24 -1.35
N ASP A 146 -15.93 21.15 -0.97
CA ASP A 146 -16.19 22.59 -0.97
C ASP A 146 -16.51 23.13 -2.37
N THR A 147 -16.01 22.49 -3.44
CA THR A 147 -16.40 22.84 -4.81
C THR A 147 -17.82 22.38 -5.18
N LEU A 148 -18.39 21.45 -4.42
CA LEU A 148 -19.71 20.85 -4.69
C LEU A 148 -20.81 21.38 -3.77
N ILE A 149 -20.48 21.75 -2.53
CA ILE A 149 -21.44 22.09 -1.49
C ILE A 149 -21.29 23.55 -1.10
N SER A 150 -22.35 24.32 -1.30
CA SER A 150 -22.45 25.73 -0.90
C SER A 150 -23.54 25.94 0.14
N LYS A 151 -23.62 27.14 0.72
CA LYS A 151 -24.70 27.51 1.65
C LYS A 151 -26.05 27.42 0.93
N GLY A 152 -27.01 26.73 1.55
CA GLY A 152 -28.33 26.42 0.97
C GLY A 152 -28.39 25.10 0.21
N SER A 153 -27.26 24.40 0.04
CA SER A 153 -27.25 23.07 -0.60
C SER A 153 -27.89 22.02 0.30
N MET A 154 -28.65 21.10 -0.32
CA MET A 154 -29.17 19.91 0.36
C MET A 154 -28.11 18.82 0.40
N VAL A 155 -27.87 18.28 1.59
CA VAL A 155 -26.81 17.30 1.84
C VAL A 155 -27.34 16.13 2.65
N HIS A 156 -26.70 14.98 2.50
CA HIS A 156 -26.96 13.79 3.29
C HIS A 156 -25.81 13.56 4.28
N ASP A 157 -26.14 13.47 5.56
CA ASP A 157 -25.25 13.02 6.62
C ASP A 157 -25.56 11.57 7.00
N ALA A 158 -24.53 10.72 7.11
CA ALA A 158 -24.71 9.30 7.40
C ALA A 158 -25.37 9.00 8.76
N CYS A 159 -25.31 9.92 9.74
CA CYS A 159 -25.88 9.73 11.06
C CYS A 159 -27.29 10.32 11.20
N PHE A 160 -27.56 11.46 10.56
CA PHE A 160 -28.78 12.24 10.80
C PHE A 160 -29.68 12.40 9.56
N GLY A 161 -29.27 11.87 8.41
CA GLY A 161 -30.03 11.90 7.16
C GLY A 161 -29.90 13.23 6.41
N ALA A 162 -30.94 13.61 5.68
CA ALA A 162 -30.95 14.79 4.82
C ALA A 162 -31.10 16.10 5.62
N GLY A 163 -30.37 17.13 5.21
CA GLY A 163 -30.47 18.48 5.78
C GLY A 163 -29.94 19.57 4.85
N GLU A 164 -30.18 20.82 5.22
CA GLU A 164 -29.75 22.00 4.49
C GLU A 164 -28.50 22.61 5.13
N VAL A 165 -27.50 22.98 4.33
CA VAL A 165 -26.29 23.65 4.81
C VAL A 165 -26.58 25.12 5.12
N VAL A 166 -26.63 25.47 6.40
CA VAL A 166 -26.88 26.84 6.88
C VAL A 166 -25.58 27.65 7.02
N GLY A 167 -24.45 26.98 7.22
CA GLY A 167 -23.14 27.64 7.35
C GLY A 167 -21.99 26.78 6.88
N VAL A 168 -20.98 27.43 6.28
CA VAL A 168 -19.75 26.78 5.80
C VAL A 168 -18.57 27.30 6.62
N TYR A 169 -17.84 26.38 7.26
CA TYR A 169 -16.63 26.67 8.01
C TYR A 169 -15.43 25.96 7.37
N LYS A 170 -14.21 26.23 7.85
CA LYS A 170 -12.99 25.63 7.29
C LYS A 170 -13.03 24.09 7.27
N LYS A 171 -13.43 23.46 8.37
CA LYS A 171 -13.43 21.98 8.51
C LYS A 171 -14.81 21.33 8.60
N SER A 172 -15.87 22.13 8.71
CA SER A 172 -17.21 21.64 9.00
C SER A 172 -18.29 22.42 8.28
N TYR A 173 -19.44 21.77 8.10
CA TYR A 173 -20.70 22.40 7.71
C TYR A 173 -21.61 22.49 8.93
N ARG A 174 -22.36 23.58 9.06
CA ARG A 174 -23.50 23.66 9.97
C ARG A 174 -24.75 23.31 9.18
N ILE A 175 -25.36 22.18 9.54
CA ILE A 175 -26.48 21.60 8.82
C ILE A 175 -27.71 21.69 9.69
N ARG A 176 -28.83 22.12 9.11
CA ARG A 176 -30.17 22.07 9.72
C ARG A 176 -30.92 20.88 9.12
N PHE A 177 -31.29 19.93 9.96
CA PHE A 177 -32.03 18.74 9.56
C PHE A 177 -33.54 19.01 9.57
N SER A 178 -34.31 18.13 8.90
CA SER A 178 -35.78 18.21 8.86
C SER A 178 -36.44 18.13 10.24
N SER A 179 -35.78 17.51 11.22
CA SER A 179 -36.22 17.48 12.62
C SER A 179 -36.10 18.81 13.36
N GLY A 180 -35.54 19.85 12.72
CA GLY A 180 -35.22 21.14 13.34
C GLY A 180 -33.89 21.15 14.11
N TYR A 181 -33.25 20.00 14.30
CA TYR A 181 -31.94 19.90 14.92
C TYR A 181 -30.86 20.55 14.03
N THR A 182 -29.94 21.28 14.64
CA THR A 182 -28.83 21.93 13.94
C THR A 182 -27.52 21.52 14.60
N CYS A 183 -26.57 20.97 13.83
CA CYS A 183 -25.25 20.62 14.35
C CYS A 183 -24.13 20.92 13.35
N ALA A 184 -22.90 21.00 13.87
CA ALA A 184 -21.70 21.10 13.05
C ALA A 184 -21.18 19.70 12.74
N ARG A 185 -21.00 19.39 11.45
CA ARG A 185 -20.49 18.11 10.97
C ARG A 185 -19.22 18.32 10.17
N ASP A 186 -18.21 17.48 10.39
CA ASP A 186 -16.98 17.53 9.58
C ASP A 186 -17.35 17.24 8.13
N LYS A 187 -16.77 18.00 7.19
CA LYS A 187 -17.10 17.89 5.76
C LYS A 187 -16.84 16.48 5.22
N SER A 188 -15.99 15.69 5.88
CA SER A 188 -15.71 14.31 5.48
C SER A 188 -16.90 13.34 5.60
N TYR A 189 -17.93 13.68 6.38
CA TYR A 189 -19.12 12.84 6.62
C TYR A 189 -20.38 13.30 5.86
N VAL A 190 -20.24 14.33 5.03
CA VAL A 190 -21.36 15.00 4.37
C VAL A 190 -21.23 14.78 2.86
N CYS A 191 -22.29 14.27 2.24
CA CYS A 191 -22.35 14.05 0.80
C CYS A 191 -23.45 14.91 0.16
N PRO A 192 -23.29 15.38 -1.08
CA PRO A 192 -24.38 16.01 -1.82
C PRO A 192 -25.55 15.03 -2.00
N LEU A 193 -26.78 15.50 -1.85
CA LEU A 193 -27.97 14.64 -1.97
C LEU A 193 -28.10 14.03 -3.38
N ASP A 194 -27.65 14.74 -4.41
CA ASP A 194 -27.70 14.27 -5.81
C ASP A 194 -26.74 13.09 -6.10
N MET A 195 -25.84 12.77 -5.17
CA MET A 195 -24.88 11.68 -5.29
C MET A 195 -25.22 10.45 -4.42
N SER A 196 -26.34 10.44 -3.70
CA SER A 196 -26.79 9.25 -2.98
C SER A 196 -27.53 8.30 -3.93
N LYS A 197 -26.78 7.61 -4.81
CA LYS A 197 -27.23 6.39 -5.50
C LYS A 197 -26.32 5.25 -5.10
#